data_AF-A0A1G7DL12-F1
#
_entry.id   AF-A0A1G7DL12-F1
#
_cell.length_a   1.000
_cell.length_b   1.000
_cell.length_c   1.000
_cell.angle_alpha   90.00
_cell.angle_beta   90.00
_cell.angle_gamma   90.00
#
_symmetry.space_group_name_H-M   'P 1'
#
loop_
_entity.id
_entity.type
_entity.pdbx_description
1 polymer ?
#
loop_
_entity_poly.entity_id
_entity_poly.type
_entity_poly.pdbx_seq_one_letter_code
_entity_poly.pdbx_strand_id
1 'polypeptide(L)' 'MCDECESVWADPAPAGGGAEFTHYRNAEVTLRELATEVFQIMDLSLFYADMGWLPAVIDGKYAPACGVWDVA' A
#
# COMPACT_ATOMS: atom_id res chain seq x y z
N MET A 1 19.26 -10.25 25.34
CA MET A 1 19.71 -10.30 23.93
C MET A 1 19.93 -11.76 23.58
N CYS A 2 19.22 -12.25 22.55
CA CYS A 2 19.58 -13.44 21.78
C CYS A 2 19.54 -13.02 20.31
N ASP A 3 20.69 -13.13 19.65
CA ASP A 3 21.09 -12.49 18.40
C ASP A 3 20.69 -13.26 17.13
N GLU A 4 19.40 -13.54 16.92
CA GLU A 4 18.94 -14.24 15.70
C GLU A 4 17.83 -13.54 14.91
N CYS A 5 17.68 -12.21 15.06
CA CYS A 5 16.84 -11.38 14.18
C CYS A 5 17.64 -10.48 13.20
N GLU A 6 18.98 -10.56 13.19
CA GLU A 6 19.85 -9.61 12.48
C GLU A 6 20.25 -9.99 11.05
N SER A 7 19.68 -11.02 10.43
CA SER A 7 20.14 -11.49 9.11
C SER A 7 19.26 -11.13 7.90
N VAL A 8 18.14 -10.41 8.06
CA VAL A 8 17.30 -9.98 6.92
C VAL A 8 17.70 -8.58 6.38
N TRP A 9 18.67 -7.91 7.01
CA TRP A 9 19.05 -6.52 6.73
C TRP A 9 20.02 -6.32 5.56
N ALA A 10 20.26 -7.35 4.74
CA ALA A 10 21.34 -7.34 3.75
C ALA A 10 20.83 -7.44 2.30
N ASP A 11 20.07 -6.44 1.84
CA ASP A 11 20.34 -5.83 0.53
C ASP A 11 19.58 -4.49 0.35
N PRO A 12 20.24 -3.42 -0.14
CA PRO A 12 19.62 -2.12 -0.31
C PRO A 12 18.78 -2.06 -1.60
N ALA A 13 17.50 -1.68 -1.47
CA ALA A 13 16.61 -1.53 -2.62
C ALA A 13 17.07 -0.38 -3.55
N PRO A 14 17.14 -0.60 -4.89
CA PRO A 14 17.49 0.44 -5.86
C PRO A 14 16.50 1.62 -5.84
N ALA A 15 16.97 2.80 -6.27
CA ALA A 15 16.28 4.09 -6.15
C ALA A 15 14.81 4.05 -6.63
N GLY A 16 13.91 4.29 -5.67
CA GLY A 16 12.46 4.07 -5.76
C GLY A 16 11.82 3.77 -4.38
N GLY A 17 12.65 3.41 -3.39
CA GLY A 17 12.41 3.73 -1.98
C GLY A 17 11.88 2.61 -1.07
N GLY A 18 11.88 1.36 -1.52
CA GLY A 18 11.43 0.21 -0.74
C GLY A 18 12.33 -0.11 0.45
N ALA A 19 12.14 0.60 1.55
CA ALA A 19 12.51 0.14 2.88
C ALA A 19 11.22 -0.02 3.71
N GLU A 20 11.28 -0.92 4.69
CA GLU A 20 10.13 -1.43 5.48
C GLU A 20 9.28 -0.34 6.18
N PHE A 21 9.73 0.92 6.19
CA PHE A 21 9.05 2.04 6.85
C PHE A 21 8.80 3.30 6.00
N THR A 22 9.23 3.35 4.72
CA THR A 22 9.18 4.60 3.92
C THR A 22 7.83 4.84 3.24
N HIS A 23 7.00 3.80 3.10
CA HIS A 23 5.75 3.85 2.35
C HIS A 23 4.51 3.74 3.24
N TYR A 24 4.63 4.03 4.54
CA TYR A 24 3.44 4.28 5.36
C TYR A 24 2.76 5.55 4.86
N ARG A 25 1.48 5.40 4.51
CA ARG A 25 0.59 6.47 4.11
C ARG A 25 -0.74 6.29 4.83
N ASN A 26 -1.38 7.41 5.13
CA ASN A 26 -2.77 7.37 5.57
C ASN A 26 -3.59 6.76 4.44
N ALA A 27 -4.32 5.70 4.77
CA ALA A 27 -5.17 4.99 3.83
C ALA A 27 -6.60 4.98 4.37
N GLU A 28 -7.55 5.13 3.46
CA GLU A 28 -8.96 4.90 3.72
C GLU A 28 -9.36 3.62 3.01
N VAL A 29 -9.96 2.68 3.75
CA VAL A 29 -10.39 1.39 3.22
C VAL A 29 -11.85 1.16 3.57
N THR A 30 -12.65 0.87 2.54
CA THR A 30 -14.03 0.43 2.67
C THR A 30 -14.08 -1.08 2.52
N LEU A 31 -14.58 -1.77 3.55
CA LEU A 31 -14.67 -3.22 3.58
C LEU A 31 -16.13 -3.69 3.53
N ARG A 32 -16.37 -4.80 2.84
CA ARG A 32 -17.63 -5.56 2.89
C ARG A 32 -17.33 -6.94 3.46
N GLU A 33 -18.00 -7.31 4.55
CA GLU A 33 -17.90 -8.67 5.09
C GLU A 33 -18.52 -9.68 4.11
N LEU A 34 -17.78 -10.75 3.82
CA LEU A 34 -18.25 -11.87 3.01
C LEU A 34 -18.51 -13.12 3.86
N ALA A 35 -17.69 -13.33 4.88
CA ALA A 35 -17.81 -14.40 5.86
C ALA A 35 -17.05 -14.01 7.15
N THR A 36 -17.12 -14.86 8.17
CA THR A 36 -16.35 -14.69 9.41
C THR A 36 -14.87 -14.46 9.10
N GLU A 37 -14.36 -13.30 9.51
CA GLU A 37 -12.97 -12.86 9.30
C GLU A 37 -12.53 -12.71 7.83
N VAL A 38 -13.49 -12.74 6.88
CA VAL A 38 -13.22 -12.57 5.44
C VAL A 38 -13.94 -11.33 4.93
N PHE A 39 -13.14 -10.36 4.47
CA PHE A 39 -13.64 -9.08 3.97
C PHE A 39 -13.18 -8.85 2.53
N GLN A 40 -14.11 -8.36 1.71
CA GLN A 40 -13.81 -7.79 0.40
C GLN A 40 -13.43 -6.31 0.59
N ILE A 41 -12.31 -5.90 0.00
CA ILE A 41 -12.00 -4.49 -0.17
C ILE A 41 -12.90 -3.95 -1.29
N MET A 42 -13.78 -3.03 -0.95
CA MET A 42 -14.64 -2.34 -1.91
C MET A 42 -13.92 -1.13 -2.49
N ASP A 43 -13.33 -0.31 -1.63
CA ASP A 43 -12.59 0.88 -2.04
C ASP A 43 -11.33 1.01 -1.19
N LEU A 44 -10.26 1.48 -1.81
CA LEU A 44 -9.00 1.77 -1.15
C LEU A 44 -8.44 3.07 -1.73
N SER A 45 -8.15 4.04 -0.87
CA SER A 45 -7.50 5.29 -1.26
C SER A 45 -6.31 5.59 -0.37
N LEU A 46 -5.26 6.16 -0.96
CA LEU A 46 -4.05 6.60 -0.27
C LEU A 46 -3.98 8.13 -0.28
N PHE A 47 -3.68 8.74 0.86
CA PHE A 47 -3.53 10.19 0.95
C PHE A 47 -2.10 10.62 0.64
N TYR A 48 -1.98 11.57 -0.27
CA TYR A 48 -0.75 12.28 -0.62
C TYR A 48 -0.93 13.76 -0.26
N ALA A 49 0.06 14.35 0.41
CA ALA A 49 -0.05 15.74 0.89
C ALA A 49 -0.18 16.76 -0.25
N ASP A 50 0.35 16.45 -1.42
CA ASP A 50 0.38 17.28 -2.63
C ASP A 50 -0.74 16.95 -3.64
N MET A 51 -1.32 15.74 -3.58
CA MET A 51 -2.32 15.26 -4.54
C MET A 51 -3.68 14.91 -3.91
N GLY A 52 -3.77 14.85 -2.58
CA GLY A 52 -4.97 14.43 -1.86
C GLY A 52 -5.17 12.92 -1.86
N TRP A 53 -6.43 12.48 -1.78
CA TRP A 53 -6.79 11.06 -1.81
C TRP A 53 -6.74 10.53 -3.24
N LEU A 54 -5.87 9.55 -3.46
CA LEU A 54 -5.76 8.85 -4.73
C LEU A 54 -6.32 7.43 -4.60
N PRO A 55 -7.28 7.04 -5.45
CA PRO A 55 -7.86 5.70 -5.40
C PRO A 55 -6.88 4.67 -5.96
N ALA A 56 -6.79 3.54 -5.24
CA ALA A 56 -6.08 2.33 -5.65
C ALA A 56 -7.05 1.18 -5.99
N VAL A 57 -8.21 1.13 -5.33
CA VAL A 57 -9.31 0.18 -5.60
C VAL A 57 -10.63 0.94 -5.63
N ILE A 58 -11.47 0.64 -6.62
CA ILE A 58 -12.82 1.19 -6.81
C ILE A 58 -13.78 0.03 -7.11
N ASP A 59 -14.86 -0.09 -6.35
CA ASP A 59 -15.87 -1.15 -6.51
C ASP A 59 -15.26 -2.58 -6.54
N GLY A 60 -14.23 -2.82 -5.75
CA GLY A 60 -13.52 -4.09 -5.64
C GLY A 60 -12.61 -4.43 -6.81
N LYS A 61 -12.30 -3.45 -7.67
CA LYS A 61 -11.37 -3.58 -8.81
C LYS A 61 -10.25 -2.56 -8.66
N TYR A 62 -9.08 -2.87 -9.19
CA TYR A 62 -8.00 -1.89 -9.26
C TYR A 62 -8.47 -0.63 -10.00
N ALA A 63 -8.14 0.52 -9.42
CA ALA A 63 -8.37 1.80 -10.07
C ALA A 63 -7.62 1.81 -11.43
N PRO A 64 -8.16 2.50 -12.46
CA PRO A 64 -7.44 2.68 -13.71
C PRO A 64 -6.08 3.31 -13.46
N ALA A 65 -5.05 2.80 -14.15
CA ALA A 65 -3.75 3.45 -14.12
C ALA A 65 -3.90 4.90 -14.61
N CYS A 66 -3.41 5.83 -13.81
CA CYS A 66 -3.24 7.22 -14.19
C CYS A 66 -1.74 7.53 -14.10
N GLY A 67 -1.26 8.60 -14.74
CA GLY A 67 0.18 8.90 -14.80
C GLY A 67 0.88 9.12 -13.44
N VAL A 68 0.14 9.11 -12.33
CA VAL A 68 0.70 9.06 -10.97
C VAL A 68 1.11 7.64 -10.57
N TRP A 69 0.41 6.63 -11.08
CA TRP A 69 0.63 5.20 -10.81
C TRP A 69 1.51 4.52 -11.87
N ASP A 70 1.59 5.08 -13.07
CA ASP A 70 2.53 4.67 -14.12
C ASP A 70 3.64 5.71 -14.26
N VAL A 71 4.79 5.45 -13.63
CA VAL A 71 6.05 6.05 -14.05
C VAL A 71 6.70 5.10 -15.06
N ALA A 72 6.65 5.46 -16.34
CA ALA A 72 7.53 4.90 -17.36
C ALA A 72 8.94 5.47 -17.21
#